data_AF-A0A2V5PEU0-F1
#
_entry.id   AF-A0A2V5PEU0-F1
#
_cell.length_a   1.000
_cell.length_b   1.000
_cell.length_c   1.000
_cell.angle_alpha   90.00
_cell.angle_beta   90.00
_cell.angle_gamma   90.00
#
_symmetry.space_group_name_H-M   'P 1'
#
loop_
_entity.id
_entity.type
_entity.pdbx_description
1 polymer ?
#
loop_
_entity_poly.entity_id
_entity_poly.type
_entity_poly.pdbx_seq_one_letter_code
_entity_poly.pdbx_strand_id
1 'polypeptide(L)'
;PSVRALIGGGDAVGANSGTLTINGNLTTGSSTVTYSCFFGTITNTDNLTKDGTSAMALRGQGIFSGFNVTVTAGTLSVGAAAQSLPTATVLSVGTGGLFQLDANSQTVGSLSGSGGINLGGGTLTIDQTAATTFSGVIQNSELAGSSTSSGHGLRGYYYDNEDFTNLKAVRDDATVNFSDLTSASQLPAAVYPNTNQLTIRWLGQVLSTATGTYTFSTRCDDGQRLWVNGTLLVDDWNTHGATTKSGAIALAANTRYDIVMEYFNQTGPCSAQLLWTPPGDSSVIVPSDHLFLPGPGALVKAGAGTLTLTNANTYSGSTTVSGGTLEVQSDGGLGGGNAAVADGATLTLDSGATNGYMSTAADLLLSGTSPLVNLNFTGTENIHGLSYNGGTTYQAAGTYGATGSGATHQDSRFSGTGILNVTAGPSSVALVSSGTPAVYGTTVTFTATVTGAAPTPRAH
;
A
#
# COMPACT_ATOMS: atom_id res chain seq x y z
N PRO A 1 13.67 -22.27 15.68
CA PRO A 1 12.68 -23.38 15.62
C PRO A 1 11.85 -23.20 14.35
N SER A 2 11.41 -24.29 13.73
CA SER A 2 10.47 -24.24 12.60
C SER A 2 9.10 -24.68 13.09
N VAL A 3 8.08 -23.87 12.84
CA VAL A 3 6.67 -24.17 13.14
C VAL A 3 5.84 -24.04 11.87
N ARG A 4 4.74 -24.78 11.81
CA ARG A 4 3.84 -24.75 10.64
C ARG A 4 3.07 -23.43 10.55
N ALA A 5 2.46 -23.03 11.65
CA ALA A 5 1.67 -21.80 11.75
C ALA A 5 1.76 -21.19 13.15
N LEU A 6 1.43 -19.90 13.20
CA LEU A 6 1.17 -19.13 14.41
C LEU A 6 -0.24 -18.54 14.29
N ILE A 7 -1.14 -18.89 15.22
CA ILE A 7 -2.57 -18.62 15.12
C ILE A 7 -3.05 -18.02 16.44
N GLY A 8 -3.85 -16.96 16.37
CA GLY A 8 -4.51 -16.36 17.52
C GLY A 8 -3.66 -15.29 18.23
N GLY A 9 -3.96 -15.08 19.52
CA GLY A 9 -3.26 -14.16 20.41
C GLY A 9 -2.29 -14.84 21.38
N GLY A 10 -1.82 -14.10 22.38
CA GLY A 10 -0.94 -14.58 23.45
C GLY A 10 0.56 -14.37 23.18
N ASP A 11 1.42 -14.88 24.06
CA ASP A 11 2.87 -14.80 23.91
C ASP A 11 3.42 -16.02 23.16
N ALA A 12 4.09 -15.77 22.03
CA ALA A 12 4.94 -16.73 21.36
C ALA A 12 6.39 -16.49 21.79
N VAL A 13 6.95 -17.39 22.60
CA VAL A 13 8.35 -17.27 23.05
C VAL A 13 9.28 -17.80 21.96
N GLY A 14 10.13 -16.92 21.47
CA GLY A 14 11.24 -17.19 20.58
C GLY A 14 12.32 -18.09 21.17
N ALA A 15 13.23 -18.55 20.30
CA ALA A 15 14.33 -19.44 20.69
C ALA A 15 15.57 -18.73 21.24
N ASN A 16 15.39 -17.82 22.20
CA ASN A 16 16.46 -17.23 23.01
C ASN A 16 17.69 -16.81 22.17
N SER A 17 17.55 -15.74 21.37
CA SER A 17 18.56 -15.22 20.42
C SER A 17 18.72 -16.03 19.11
N GLY A 18 17.62 -16.57 18.59
CA GLY A 18 17.61 -17.42 17.39
C GLY A 18 16.55 -17.05 16.35
N THR A 19 16.52 -17.78 15.24
CA THR A 19 15.54 -17.62 14.17
C THR A 19 14.28 -18.43 14.44
N LEU A 20 13.12 -17.77 14.42
CA LEU A 20 11.80 -18.40 14.35
C LEU A 20 11.39 -18.50 12.87
N THR A 21 11.25 -19.72 12.37
CA THR A 21 10.81 -19.99 11.00
C THR A 21 9.35 -20.45 11.01
N ILE A 22 8.51 -19.86 10.17
CA ILE A 22 7.07 -20.13 10.08
C ILE A 22 6.70 -20.37 8.62
N ASN A 23 5.97 -21.45 8.35
CA ASN A 23 5.53 -21.82 6.99
C ASN A 23 4.30 -21.04 6.52
N GLY A 24 3.40 -20.71 7.44
CA GLY A 24 2.25 -19.85 7.20
C GLY A 24 0.91 -20.58 7.15
N ASN A 25 0.88 -21.91 7.19
CA ASN A 25 -0.38 -22.64 7.31
C ASN A 25 -0.28 -23.89 8.19
N LEU A 26 -1.43 -24.31 8.70
CA LEU A 26 -1.57 -25.58 9.40
C LEU A 26 -2.67 -26.38 8.69
N THR A 27 -2.28 -27.49 8.06
CA THR A 27 -3.24 -28.51 7.61
C THR A 27 -3.60 -29.37 8.81
N THR A 28 -4.86 -29.32 9.24
CA THR A 28 -5.39 -30.23 10.27
C THR A 28 -5.97 -31.49 9.62
N GLY A 29 -6.15 -32.56 10.39
CA GLY A 29 -6.67 -33.85 9.89
C GLY A 29 -8.08 -33.82 9.28
N SER A 30 -8.76 -32.67 9.29
CA SER A 30 -10.06 -32.42 8.64
C SER A 30 -9.97 -31.76 7.26
N SER A 31 -8.78 -31.67 6.64
CA SER A 31 -8.53 -31.01 5.34
C SER A 31 -8.77 -29.49 5.30
N THR A 32 -9.12 -28.87 6.43
CA THR A 32 -9.13 -27.42 6.63
C THR A 32 -7.70 -26.88 6.67
N VAL A 33 -7.38 -25.92 5.80
CA VAL A 33 -6.13 -25.17 5.86
C VAL A 33 -6.37 -23.95 6.74
N THR A 34 -5.80 -23.93 7.94
CA THR A 34 -5.87 -22.73 8.79
C THR A 34 -4.77 -21.76 8.37
N TYR A 35 -5.20 -20.62 7.81
CA TYR A 35 -4.36 -19.45 7.58
C TYR A 35 -3.69 -19.00 8.88
N SER A 36 -2.36 -18.88 8.88
CA SER A 36 -1.61 -18.36 10.03
C SER A 36 -1.91 -16.89 10.19
N CYS A 37 -2.70 -16.53 11.20
CA CYS A 37 -2.99 -15.15 11.56
C CYS A 37 -2.69 -14.95 13.04
N PHE A 38 -1.63 -14.20 13.32
CA PHE A 38 -1.16 -13.97 14.68
C PHE A 38 -1.31 -12.50 15.08
N PHE A 39 -1.93 -12.27 16.23
CA PHE A 39 -2.16 -10.95 16.81
C PHE A 39 -1.70 -10.88 18.28
N GLY A 40 -0.85 -11.82 18.69
CA GLY A 40 -0.17 -11.80 19.99
C GLY A 40 1.22 -11.16 19.90
N THR A 41 2.09 -11.46 20.86
CA THR A 41 3.45 -10.92 21.02
C THR A 41 4.52 -11.99 20.74
N ILE A 42 5.59 -11.67 19.99
CA ILE A 42 6.75 -12.54 19.72
C ILE A 42 7.98 -11.97 20.44
N THR A 43 8.32 -12.53 21.60
CA THR A 43 9.49 -12.10 22.38
C THR A 43 10.69 -13.02 22.12
N ASN A 44 11.89 -12.59 22.49
CA ASN A 44 13.12 -13.40 22.51
C ASN A 44 13.51 -14.06 21.16
N THR A 45 13.20 -13.39 20.05
CA THR A 45 13.57 -13.82 18.68
C THR A 45 14.36 -12.71 18.03
N ASP A 46 15.51 -13.03 17.42
CA ASP A 46 16.30 -12.03 16.68
C ASP A 46 15.86 -11.94 15.21
N ASN A 47 15.39 -13.07 14.66
CA ASN A 47 15.01 -13.19 13.26
C ASN A 47 13.67 -13.91 13.11
N LEU A 48 12.77 -13.34 12.31
CA LEU A 48 11.60 -14.03 11.80
C LEU A 48 11.86 -14.45 10.36
N THR A 49 11.66 -15.73 10.05
CA THR A 49 11.65 -16.22 8.67
C THR A 49 10.27 -16.73 8.31
N LYS A 50 9.61 -16.10 7.34
CA LYS A 50 8.46 -16.66 6.65
C LYS A 50 8.95 -17.54 5.50
N ASP A 51 8.84 -18.86 5.66
CA ASP A 51 9.08 -19.85 4.60
C ASP A 51 7.76 -20.43 4.08
N GLY A 52 7.80 -21.37 3.13
CA GLY A 52 6.59 -21.98 2.58
C GLY A 52 5.76 -21.07 1.66
N THR A 53 4.93 -21.66 0.81
CA THR A 53 4.19 -20.91 -0.23
C THR A 53 2.90 -20.28 0.26
N SER A 54 2.43 -20.60 1.47
CA SER A 54 1.18 -20.07 2.02
C SER A 54 1.29 -18.62 2.47
N ALA A 55 0.14 -17.95 2.63
CA ALA A 55 0.10 -16.63 3.24
C ALA A 55 0.12 -16.73 4.78
N MET A 56 0.67 -15.69 5.43
CA MET A 56 0.66 -15.49 6.88
C MET A 56 0.33 -14.02 7.19
N ALA A 57 -0.43 -13.78 8.24
CA ALA A 57 -0.74 -12.48 8.82
C ALA A 57 -0.02 -12.28 10.16
N LEU A 58 0.54 -11.09 10.31
CA LEU A 58 0.89 -10.49 11.60
C LEU A 58 0.00 -9.26 11.79
N ARG A 59 -0.73 -9.19 12.89
CA ARG A 59 -1.83 -8.22 13.07
C ARG A 59 -1.79 -7.46 14.39
N GLY A 60 -1.00 -7.90 15.37
CA GLY A 60 -0.80 -7.16 16.62
C GLY A 60 0.29 -6.09 16.47
N GLN A 61 0.28 -5.12 17.37
CA GLN A 61 1.28 -4.06 17.42
C GLN A 61 2.43 -4.42 18.37
N GLY A 62 3.66 -4.01 18.03
CA GLY A 62 4.82 -4.19 18.93
C GLY A 62 5.26 -5.65 19.12
N ILE A 63 4.96 -6.51 18.15
CA ILE A 63 5.10 -7.97 18.27
C ILE A 63 6.56 -8.41 18.37
N PHE A 64 7.55 -7.64 17.91
CA PHE A 64 8.90 -8.17 17.70
C PHE A 64 9.94 -7.54 18.62
N SER A 65 10.78 -8.39 19.22
CA SER A 65 12.06 -8.01 19.83
C SER A 65 13.28 -8.42 18.98
N GLY A 66 13.15 -8.46 17.64
CA GLY A 66 14.17 -8.96 16.71
C GLY A 66 14.37 -8.08 15.49
N PHE A 67 15.62 -8.00 15.02
CA PHE A 67 16.06 -7.01 14.02
C PHE A 67 15.86 -7.44 12.56
N ASN A 68 15.56 -8.72 12.26
CA ASN A 68 15.48 -9.18 10.86
C ASN A 68 14.18 -9.93 10.54
N VAL A 69 13.56 -9.57 9.42
CA VAL A 69 12.42 -10.31 8.83
C VAL A 69 12.82 -10.78 7.44
N THR A 70 12.83 -12.10 7.24
CA THR A 70 13.09 -12.73 5.94
C THR A 70 11.82 -13.38 5.42
N VAL A 71 11.36 -12.99 4.23
CA VAL A 71 10.27 -13.66 3.51
C VAL A 71 10.87 -14.45 2.37
N THR A 72 11.09 -15.74 2.58
CA THR A 72 11.72 -16.62 1.58
C THR A 72 10.70 -17.07 0.52
N ALA A 73 9.46 -17.33 0.94
CA ALA A 73 8.37 -17.77 0.09
C ALA A 73 6.99 -17.38 0.66
N GLY A 74 5.98 -17.35 -0.21
CA GLY A 74 4.60 -17.04 0.13
C GLY A 74 4.43 -15.61 0.62
N THR A 75 3.30 -15.31 1.24
CA THR A 75 2.96 -13.94 1.65
C THR A 75 3.18 -13.75 3.15
N LEU A 76 3.87 -12.68 3.54
CA LEU A 76 3.82 -12.11 4.89
C LEU A 76 3.06 -10.80 4.83
N SER A 77 1.88 -10.76 5.45
CA SER A 77 0.98 -9.62 5.44
C SER A 77 0.95 -8.98 6.83
N VAL A 78 1.09 -7.64 6.92
CA VAL A 78 1.30 -6.92 8.19
C VAL A 78 0.34 -5.76 8.47
N GLY A 79 -0.77 -5.59 7.74
CA GLY A 79 -1.57 -4.35 7.83
C GLY A 79 -2.92 -4.46 8.51
N ALA A 80 -2.97 -4.60 9.85
CA ALA A 80 -4.16 -4.18 10.61
C ALA A 80 -3.99 -2.77 11.22
N ALA A 81 -2.76 -2.28 11.31
CA ALA A 81 -2.39 -0.97 11.77
C ALA A 81 -1.06 -0.53 11.12
N ALA A 82 -0.75 0.75 11.23
CA ALA A 82 0.58 1.24 10.92
C ALA A 82 1.63 0.67 11.90
N GLN A 83 2.86 0.47 11.39
CA GLN A 83 4.03 0.06 12.18
C GLN A 83 3.85 -1.25 12.96
N SER A 84 3.19 -2.24 12.34
CA SER A 84 3.07 -3.59 12.91
C SER A 84 4.44 -4.25 13.16
N LEU A 85 5.45 -3.89 12.38
CA LEU A 85 6.85 -4.26 12.63
C LEU A 85 7.65 -3.09 13.24
N PRO A 86 8.70 -3.36 14.03
CA PRO A 86 9.63 -2.34 14.48
C PRO A 86 10.24 -1.55 13.32
N THR A 87 10.46 -0.25 13.51
CA THR A 87 11.02 0.61 12.46
C THR A 87 12.44 0.22 12.06
N ALA A 88 13.19 -0.42 12.95
CA ALA A 88 14.55 -0.90 12.71
C ALA A 88 14.61 -2.25 11.95
N THR A 89 13.48 -2.83 11.55
CA THR A 89 13.46 -4.12 10.85
C THR A 89 14.30 -4.10 9.58
N VAL A 90 15.27 -5.01 9.48
CA VAL A 90 15.95 -5.37 8.24
C VAL A 90 15.04 -6.35 7.49
N LEU A 91 14.40 -5.86 6.41
CA LEU A 91 13.49 -6.66 5.60
C LEU A 91 14.21 -7.23 4.38
N SER A 92 14.21 -8.56 4.26
CA SER A 92 14.71 -9.29 3.09
C SER A 92 13.57 -10.10 2.47
N VAL A 93 13.29 -9.90 1.19
CA VAL A 93 12.22 -10.62 0.47
C VAL A 93 12.82 -11.39 -0.69
N GLY A 94 12.88 -12.72 -0.58
CA GLY A 94 13.38 -13.60 -1.63
C GLY A 94 12.41 -13.74 -2.81
N THR A 95 12.87 -14.23 -3.96
CA THR A 95 12.10 -14.30 -5.23
C THR A 95 10.71 -14.93 -5.11
N GLY A 96 10.51 -15.89 -4.22
CA GLY A 96 9.20 -16.53 -4.01
C GLY A 96 8.33 -15.86 -2.95
N GLY A 97 8.83 -14.81 -2.30
CA GLY A 97 8.21 -14.12 -1.19
C GLY A 97 7.47 -12.85 -1.60
N LEU A 98 6.41 -12.55 -0.86
CA LEU A 98 5.66 -11.31 -0.94
C LEU A 98 5.53 -10.70 0.44
N PHE A 99 5.95 -9.44 0.62
CA PHE A 99 5.64 -8.67 1.82
C PHE A 99 4.50 -7.71 1.53
N GLN A 100 3.42 -7.78 2.32
CA GLN A 100 2.18 -7.06 2.05
C GLN A 100 1.79 -6.14 3.21
N LEU A 101 1.59 -4.87 2.92
CA LEU A 101 1.25 -3.83 3.90
C LEU A 101 -0.24 -3.71 4.19
N ASP A 102 -1.10 -4.33 3.37
CA ASP A 102 -2.56 -4.22 3.46
C ASP A 102 -3.04 -2.79 3.74
N ALA A 103 -2.65 -1.84 2.88
CA ALA A 103 -3.01 -0.42 2.97
C ALA A 103 -2.40 0.39 4.13
N ASN A 104 -1.62 -0.22 5.02
CA ASN A 104 -1.05 0.47 6.18
C ASN A 104 0.36 1.01 5.91
N SER A 105 0.84 1.89 6.79
CA SER A 105 2.21 2.42 6.68
C SER A 105 3.19 1.58 7.50
N GLN A 106 4.37 1.31 6.94
CA GLN A 106 5.45 0.60 7.62
C GLN A 106 6.79 1.27 7.33
N THR A 107 7.60 1.50 8.36
CA THR A 107 9.01 1.86 8.27
C THR A 107 9.87 0.64 8.51
N VAL A 108 10.92 0.45 7.71
CA VAL A 108 11.91 -0.61 7.89
C VAL A 108 13.32 -0.02 7.86
N GLY A 109 14.24 -0.59 8.63
CA GLY A 109 15.63 -0.16 8.73
C GLY A 109 16.45 -0.55 7.50
N SER A 110 15.96 -1.47 6.68
CA SER A 110 16.48 -1.69 5.32
C SER A 110 15.55 -2.57 4.49
N LEU A 111 15.72 -2.52 3.17
CA LEU A 111 15.05 -3.41 2.21
C LEU A 111 16.07 -4.05 1.27
N SER A 112 16.00 -5.36 1.09
CA SER A 112 16.78 -6.11 0.10
C SER A 112 16.01 -7.33 -0.43
N GLY A 113 16.56 -7.94 -1.48
CA GLY A 113 16.03 -9.17 -2.08
C GLY A 113 15.39 -8.96 -3.46
N SER A 114 14.68 -9.98 -3.94
CA SER A 114 14.19 -10.09 -5.32
C SER A 114 12.72 -10.50 -5.43
N GLY A 115 11.99 -10.57 -4.31
CA GLY A 115 10.57 -10.88 -4.27
C GLY A 115 9.65 -9.68 -4.48
N GLY A 116 8.39 -9.79 -4.07
CA GLY A 116 7.40 -8.72 -4.20
C GLY A 116 7.22 -7.90 -2.92
N ILE A 117 6.93 -6.61 -3.09
CA ILE A 117 6.33 -5.76 -2.05
C ILE A 117 4.95 -5.33 -2.53
N ASN A 118 3.90 -5.68 -1.80
CA ASN A 118 2.54 -5.21 -2.06
C ASN A 118 2.15 -4.13 -1.05
N LEU A 119 2.07 -2.88 -1.50
CA LEU A 119 1.70 -1.73 -0.68
C LEU A 119 0.21 -1.72 -0.31
N GLY A 120 -0.67 -2.26 -1.18
CA GLY A 120 -2.11 -2.23 -0.98
C GLY A 120 -2.73 -0.82 -0.83
N GLY A 121 -2.01 0.24 -1.23
CA GLY A 121 -2.37 1.64 -0.95
C GLY A 121 -1.60 2.30 0.21
N GLY A 122 -0.86 1.50 0.99
CA GLY A 122 -0.05 1.94 2.12
C GLY A 122 1.28 2.56 1.74
N THR A 123 2.03 3.04 2.74
CA THR A 123 3.34 3.66 2.54
C THR A 123 4.45 2.78 3.11
N LEU A 124 5.44 2.43 2.29
CA LEU A 124 6.67 1.80 2.76
C LEU A 124 7.77 2.85 2.90
N THR A 125 8.30 3.03 4.11
CA THR A 125 9.47 3.90 4.37
C THR A 125 10.71 3.06 4.62
N ILE A 126 11.79 3.32 3.89
CA ILE A 126 13.08 2.67 4.07
C ILE A 126 14.04 3.65 4.75
N ASP A 127 14.44 3.34 5.98
CA ASP A 127 15.31 4.17 6.83
C ASP A 127 16.69 3.52 6.99
N GLN A 128 17.33 3.13 5.88
CA GLN A 128 18.64 2.48 5.94
C GLN A 128 19.82 3.45 6.03
N THR A 129 20.84 3.04 6.78
CA THR A 129 22.13 3.75 6.88
C THR A 129 23.19 3.17 5.95
N ALA A 130 23.10 1.88 5.61
CA ALA A 130 23.99 1.19 4.68
C ALA A 130 23.39 1.13 3.27
N ALA A 131 24.20 0.79 2.27
CA ALA A 131 23.71 0.54 0.93
C ALA A 131 23.00 -0.83 0.84
N THR A 132 21.82 -0.88 0.22
CA THR A 132 21.10 -2.13 -0.08
C THR A 132 20.55 -2.12 -1.50
N THR A 133 20.41 -3.32 -2.07
CA THR A 133 19.82 -3.53 -3.39
C THR A 133 18.53 -4.33 -3.27
N PHE A 134 17.47 -3.82 -3.91
CA PHE A 134 16.21 -4.53 -4.11
C PHE A 134 15.99 -4.75 -5.60
N SER A 135 16.01 -6.02 -6.00
CA SER A 135 15.81 -6.50 -7.36
C SER A 135 14.44 -7.14 -7.55
N GLY A 136 13.50 -6.81 -6.67
CA GLY A 136 12.12 -7.27 -6.72
C GLY A 136 11.20 -6.27 -7.41
N VAL A 137 9.88 -6.45 -7.24
CA VAL A 137 8.87 -5.51 -7.73
C VAL A 137 8.08 -4.95 -6.55
N ILE A 138 7.99 -3.63 -6.47
CA ILE A 138 7.10 -2.91 -5.57
C ILE A 138 5.82 -2.57 -6.36
N GLN A 139 4.67 -2.88 -5.79
CA GLN A 139 3.37 -2.81 -6.45
C GLN A 139 2.24 -2.53 -5.45
N ASN A 140 1.05 -2.15 -5.94
CA ASN A 140 -0.16 -2.02 -5.09
C ASN A 140 -0.99 -3.31 -5.01
N SER A 141 -0.66 -4.27 -5.85
CA SER A 141 -1.35 -5.54 -6.03
C SER A 141 -0.50 -6.44 -6.93
N GLU A 142 -0.65 -7.75 -6.80
CA GLU A 142 -0.05 -8.74 -7.69
C GLU A 142 -0.74 -8.82 -9.06
N LEU A 143 -1.89 -8.17 -9.22
CA LEU A 143 -2.62 -8.11 -10.49
C LEU A 143 -2.39 -6.77 -11.18
N ALA A 144 -1.85 -6.83 -12.39
CA ALA A 144 -1.68 -5.67 -13.26
C ALA A 144 -3.03 -4.97 -13.51
N GLY A 145 -3.02 -3.63 -13.50
CA GLY A 145 -4.23 -2.82 -13.71
C GLY A 145 -5.20 -2.81 -12.53
N SER A 146 -4.80 -3.34 -11.37
CA SER A 146 -5.60 -3.20 -10.15
C SER A 146 -5.88 -1.74 -9.82
N SER A 147 -7.08 -1.47 -9.29
CA SER A 147 -7.48 -0.11 -8.93
C SER A 147 -6.50 0.51 -7.92
N THR A 148 -6.18 1.78 -8.15
CA THR A 148 -5.45 2.65 -7.23
C THR A 148 -6.26 3.90 -6.90
N SER A 149 -7.57 3.83 -7.17
CA SER A 149 -8.52 4.92 -6.97
C SER A 149 -8.55 5.40 -5.53
N SER A 150 -8.93 6.67 -5.38
CA SER A 150 -9.31 7.28 -4.11
C SER A 150 -10.81 7.58 -4.13
N GLY A 151 -11.40 7.80 -2.96
CA GLY A 151 -12.83 8.06 -2.82
C GLY A 151 -13.47 7.07 -1.87
N HIS A 152 -14.73 6.72 -2.14
CA HIS A 152 -15.58 5.95 -1.24
C HIS A 152 -15.52 4.44 -1.47
N GLY A 153 -15.68 3.68 -0.40
CA GLY A 153 -15.68 2.21 -0.40
C GLY A 153 -14.45 1.58 0.24
N LEU A 154 -14.35 0.25 0.16
CA LEU A 154 -13.19 -0.55 0.57
C LEU A 154 -12.64 -1.33 -0.61
N ARG A 155 -11.33 -1.54 -0.65
CA ARG A 155 -10.68 -2.34 -1.68
C ARG A 155 -10.70 -3.81 -1.28
N GLY A 156 -11.44 -4.62 -2.01
CA GLY A 156 -11.54 -6.07 -1.84
C GLY A 156 -10.49 -6.82 -2.66
N TYR A 157 -9.73 -7.69 -2.01
CA TYR A 157 -8.79 -8.64 -2.60
C TYR A 157 -9.43 -10.03 -2.56
N TYR A 158 -9.72 -10.59 -3.74
CA TYR A 158 -10.50 -11.82 -3.90
C TYR A 158 -9.62 -12.99 -4.34
N TYR A 159 -9.69 -14.08 -3.58
CA TYR A 159 -8.87 -15.28 -3.75
C TYR A 159 -9.79 -16.50 -3.91
N ASP A 160 -9.39 -17.49 -4.71
CA ASP A 160 -10.20 -18.69 -5.01
C ASP A 160 -9.94 -19.88 -4.05
N ASN A 161 -9.47 -19.60 -2.83
CA ASN A 161 -9.17 -20.59 -1.79
C ASN A 161 -9.38 -20.01 -0.38
N GLU A 162 -9.17 -20.84 0.65
CA GLU A 162 -9.39 -20.52 2.07
C GLU A 162 -8.17 -19.90 2.77
N ASP A 163 -7.03 -19.72 2.10
CA ASP A 163 -5.75 -19.38 2.76
C ASP A 163 -5.07 -18.09 2.24
N PHE A 164 -5.82 -17.23 1.55
CA PHE A 164 -5.35 -15.95 0.98
C PHE A 164 -4.18 -16.11 0.00
N THR A 165 -4.11 -17.24 -0.71
CA THR A 165 -3.18 -17.42 -1.83
C THR A 165 -3.91 -17.28 -3.17
N ASN A 166 -3.21 -17.18 -4.30
CA ASN A 166 -3.84 -17.15 -5.63
C ASN A 166 -4.87 -16.02 -5.83
N LEU A 167 -4.43 -14.76 -5.69
CA LEU A 167 -5.25 -13.56 -5.94
C LEU A 167 -5.82 -13.58 -7.36
N LYS A 168 -7.15 -13.45 -7.47
CA LYS A 168 -7.88 -13.49 -8.75
C LYS A 168 -8.44 -12.15 -9.19
N ALA A 169 -8.81 -11.30 -8.25
CA ALA A 169 -9.31 -9.97 -8.55
C ALA A 169 -9.05 -8.98 -7.42
N VAL A 170 -8.91 -7.72 -7.80
CA VAL A 170 -8.98 -6.57 -6.90
C VAL A 170 -10.13 -5.69 -7.38
N ARG A 171 -11.08 -5.39 -6.50
CA ARG A 171 -12.25 -4.55 -6.81
C ARG A 171 -12.47 -3.54 -5.70
N ASP A 172 -12.87 -2.33 -6.07
CA ASP A 172 -13.33 -1.34 -5.10
C ASP A 172 -14.83 -1.57 -4.85
N ASP A 173 -15.19 -1.92 -3.63
CA ASP A 173 -16.57 -2.16 -3.21
C ASP A 173 -17.11 -0.96 -2.45
N ALA A 174 -18.22 -0.40 -2.92
CA ALA A 174 -18.86 0.74 -2.26
C ALA A 174 -19.24 0.42 -0.81
N THR A 175 -19.67 -0.81 -0.54
CA THR A 175 -19.99 -1.35 0.78
C THR A 175 -19.68 -2.84 0.83
N VAL A 176 -19.41 -3.40 2.01
CA VAL A 176 -19.40 -4.86 2.19
C VAL A 176 -20.83 -5.30 2.56
N ASN A 177 -21.61 -5.66 1.56
CA ASN A 177 -23.01 -6.09 1.71
C ASN A 177 -23.35 -7.21 0.70
N PHE A 178 -22.70 -8.34 0.87
CA PHE A 178 -22.84 -9.50 0.00
C PHE A 178 -23.77 -10.52 0.65
N SER A 179 -25.00 -10.58 0.16
CA SER A 179 -26.03 -11.51 0.65
C SER A 179 -25.88 -12.92 0.08
N ASP A 180 -25.21 -13.06 -1.07
CA ASP A 180 -25.02 -14.32 -1.79
C ASP A 180 -23.80 -14.23 -2.72
N LEU A 181 -22.66 -14.67 -2.22
CA LEU A 181 -21.41 -14.74 -2.96
C LEU A 181 -21.38 -15.93 -3.93
N THR A 182 -22.41 -16.77 -4.03
CA THR A 182 -22.55 -17.76 -5.12
C THR A 182 -23.08 -17.13 -6.41
N SER A 183 -23.52 -15.87 -6.35
CA SER A 183 -24.05 -15.13 -7.50
C SER A 183 -22.96 -14.46 -8.33
N ALA A 184 -23.00 -14.66 -9.65
CA ALA A 184 -22.15 -13.94 -10.61
C ALA A 184 -22.30 -12.41 -10.55
N SER A 185 -23.41 -11.91 -10.00
CA SER A 185 -23.65 -10.48 -9.84
C SER A 185 -22.89 -9.85 -8.67
N GLN A 186 -22.47 -10.65 -7.68
CA GLN A 186 -21.81 -10.19 -6.46
C GLN A 186 -20.29 -10.37 -6.50
N LEU A 187 -19.79 -11.30 -7.31
CA LEU A 187 -18.36 -11.57 -7.47
C LEU A 187 -17.75 -10.99 -8.76
N PRO A 188 -16.45 -10.65 -8.76
CA PRO A 188 -15.70 -10.45 -9.99
C PRO A 188 -15.72 -11.69 -10.89
N ALA A 189 -15.78 -11.50 -12.21
CA ALA A 189 -15.85 -12.62 -13.17
C ALA A 189 -14.69 -13.62 -13.05
N ALA A 190 -13.49 -13.16 -12.65
CA ALA A 190 -12.31 -14.00 -12.48
C ALA A 190 -12.37 -14.96 -11.27
N VAL A 191 -13.33 -14.75 -10.36
CA VAL A 191 -13.53 -15.55 -9.13
C VAL A 191 -14.79 -16.43 -9.27
N TYR A 192 -15.58 -16.23 -10.32
CA TYR A 192 -16.84 -16.95 -10.55
C TYR A 192 -16.68 -18.11 -11.56
N PRO A 193 -17.38 -19.25 -11.38
CA PRO A 193 -18.13 -19.64 -10.18
C PRO A 193 -17.18 -19.90 -9.02
N ASN A 194 -17.58 -19.51 -7.80
CA ASN A 194 -16.81 -19.91 -6.63
C ASN A 194 -16.97 -21.42 -6.44
N THR A 195 -15.88 -22.17 -6.43
CA THR A 195 -15.91 -23.61 -6.16
C THR A 195 -16.00 -23.87 -4.66
N ASN A 196 -16.86 -23.10 -3.98
CA ASN A 196 -17.12 -23.16 -2.55
C ASN A 196 -15.95 -22.72 -1.63
N GLN A 197 -14.72 -22.60 -2.13
CA GLN A 197 -13.58 -22.05 -1.39
C GLN A 197 -13.29 -20.63 -1.84
N LEU A 198 -13.33 -19.67 -0.92
CA LEU A 198 -13.18 -18.25 -1.23
C LEU A 198 -12.62 -17.53 -0.01
N THR A 199 -11.64 -16.67 -0.20
CA THR A 199 -11.25 -15.68 0.81
C THR A 199 -11.32 -14.29 0.21
N ILE A 200 -11.76 -13.33 1.03
CA ILE A 200 -11.76 -11.92 0.65
C ILE A 200 -11.17 -11.10 1.79
N ARG A 201 -10.27 -10.18 1.46
CA ARG A 201 -9.76 -9.16 2.38
C ARG A 201 -10.19 -7.79 1.89
N TRP A 202 -10.99 -7.08 2.68
CA TRP A 202 -11.36 -5.68 2.42
C TRP A 202 -10.50 -4.74 3.25
N LEU A 203 -9.93 -3.74 2.57
CA LEU A 203 -8.97 -2.78 3.12
C LEU A 203 -9.40 -1.35 2.85
N GLY A 204 -9.16 -0.45 3.79
CA GLY A 204 -9.40 0.99 3.63
C GLY A 204 -9.53 1.67 4.98
N GLN A 205 -10.36 2.72 5.02
CA GLN A 205 -10.64 3.45 6.25
C GLN A 205 -12.15 3.64 6.46
N VAL A 206 -12.55 3.78 7.72
CA VAL A 206 -13.91 4.14 8.13
C VAL A 206 -13.92 5.51 8.81
N LEU A 207 -14.85 6.38 8.42
CA LEU A 207 -15.08 7.69 9.03
C LEU A 207 -16.17 7.61 10.09
N SER A 208 -15.78 7.89 11.32
CA SER A 208 -16.71 8.14 12.42
C SER A 208 -17.23 9.59 12.38
N THR A 209 -18.48 9.82 12.75
CA THR A 209 -19.15 11.15 12.73
C THR A 209 -19.48 11.69 14.11
N ALA A 210 -19.58 10.81 15.12
CA ALA A 210 -19.82 11.17 16.50
C ALA A 210 -18.67 10.66 17.37
N THR A 211 -18.45 11.31 18.51
CA THR A 211 -17.54 10.77 19.53
C THR A 211 -18.32 9.78 20.38
N GLY A 212 -17.77 8.60 20.63
CA GLY A 212 -18.37 7.61 21.52
C GLY A 212 -18.06 6.17 21.13
N THR A 213 -18.78 5.25 21.77
CA THR A 213 -18.64 3.82 21.52
C THR A 213 -19.41 3.40 20.28
N TYR A 214 -18.69 3.01 19.23
CA TYR A 214 -19.24 2.34 18.07
C TYR A 214 -19.22 0.82 18.31
N THR A 215 -20.29 0.13 17.93
CA THR A 215 -20.28 -1.33 17.80
C THR A 215 -20.16 -1.68 16.33
N PHE A 216 -19.09 -2.33 15.93
CA PHE A 216 -18.97 -2.90 14.59
C PHE A 216 -19.42 -4.35 14.62
N SER A 217 -20.11 -4.77 13.58
CA SER A 217 -20.60 -6.14 13.43
C SER A 217 -20.27 -6.68 12.06
N THR A 218 -19.93 -7.95 12.00
CA THR A 218 -19.84 -8.71 10.74
C THR A 218 -20.93 -9.78 10.77
N ARG A 219 -21.54 -10.05 9.62
CA ARG A 219 -22.46 -11.19 9.44
C ARG A 219 -21.99 -12.00 8.25
N CYS A 220 -21.41 -13.16 8.53
CA CYS A 220 -20.74 -13.98 7.52
C CYS A 220 -21.15 -15.45 7.60
N ASP A 221 -21.08 -16.10 6.44
CA ASP A 221 -21.14 -17.55 6.21
C ASP A 221 -19.98 -17.85 5.23
N ASP A 222 -18.84 -18.40 5.62
CA ASP A 222 -18.39 -18.88 6.93
C ASP A 222 -17.66 -17.78 7.74
N GLY A 223 -16.34 -17.91 7.93
CA GLY A 223 -15.59 -17.20 8.97
C GLY A 223 -15.28 -15.74 8.68
N GLN A 224 -14.97 -15.03 9.76
CA GLN A 224 -14.91 -13.58 9.80
C GLN A 224 -13.88 -13.08 10.82
N ARG A 225 -13.09 -12.08 10.42
CA ARG A 225 -12.30 -11.25 11.33
C ARG A 225 -12.43 -9.79 10.98
N LEU A 226 -12.39 -8.93 11.99
CA LEU A 226 -12.48 -7.48 11.82
C LEU A 226 -11.48 -6.77 12.74
N TRP A 227 -10.67 -5.90 12.15
CA TRP A 227 -9.85 -4.93 12.86
C TRP A 227 -10.32 -3.51 12.52
N VAL A 228 -10.40 -2.66 13.53
CA VAL A 228 -10.60 -1.21 13.38
C VAL A 228 -9.54 -0.50 14.21
N ASN A 229 -8.79 0.42 13.59
CA ASN A 229 -7.67 1.12 14.20
C ASN A 229 -6.66 0.15 14.87
N GLY A 230 -6.33 -0.96 14.19
CA GLY A 230 -5.48 -2.02 14.74
C GLY A 230 -6.10 -2.91 15.82
N THR A 231 -7.28 -2.58 16.34
CA THR A 231 -7.92 -3.35 17.40
C THR A 231 -8.76 -4.48 16.80
N LEU A 232 -8.49 -5.72 17.18
CA LEU A 232 -9.30 -6.88 16.82
C LEU A 232 -10.66 -6.79 17.52
N LEU A 233 -11.72 -6.60 16.74
CA LEU A 233 -13.11 -6.50 17.24
C LEU A 233 -13.89 -7.80 17.06
N VAL A 234 -13.58 -8.57 16.02
CA VAL A 234 -14.21 -9.87 15.74
C VAL A 234 -13.13 -10.87 15.39
N ASP A 235 -13.16 -12.03 16.05
CA ASP A 235 -12.38 -13.23 15.70
C ASP A 235 -13.28 -14.46 15.74
N ASP A 236 -13.79 -14.86 14.58
CA ASP A 236 -14.50 -16.13 14.41
C ASP A 236 -14.10 -16.78 13.09
N TRP A 237 -12.91 -17.39 13.09
CA TRP A 237 -12.34 -18.05 11.91
C TRP A 237 -12.68 -19.54 11.88
N ASN A 238 -13.97 -19.87 11.99
CA ASN A 238 -14.51 -21.23 11.99
C ASN A 238 -15.56 -21.40 10.88
N THR A 239 -15.85 -22.65 10.52
CA THR A 239 -16.98 -22.96 9.62
C THR A 239 -18.30 -22.87 10.39
N HIS A 240 -19.26 -22.15 9.83
CA HIS A 240 -20.58 -21.95 10.41
C HIS A 240 -21.51 -21.30 9.37
N GLY A 241 -22.82 -21.54 9.49
CA GLY A 241 -23.80 -20.77 8.73
C GLY A 241 -23.80 -19.28 9.09
N ALA A 242 -24.53 -18.46 8.32
CA ALA A 242 -24.62 -17.01 8.48
C ALA A 242 -24.79 -16.53 9.94
N THR A 243 -23.71 -16.04 10.55
CA THR A 243 -23.61 -15.70 11.97
C THR A 243 -23.14 -14.26 12.15
N THR A 244 -23.81 -13.51 13.03
CA THR A 244 -23.39 -12.16 13.41
C THR A 244 -22.42 -12.19 14.60
N LYS A 245 -21.28 -11.51 14.45
CA LYS A 245 -20.33 -11.22 15.54
C LYS A 245 -20.15 -9.72 15.67
N SER A 246 -19.73 -9.26 16.83
CA SER A 246 -19.58 -7.83 17.09
C SER A 246 -18.50 -7.53 18.11
N GLY A 247 -17.89 -6.36 17.97
CA GLY A 247 -16.98 -5.78 18.94
C GLY A 247 -17.20 -4.27 19.03
N ALA A 248 -16.82 -3.68 20.16
CA ALA A 248 -17.03 -2.26 20.42
C ALA A 248 -15.69 -1.53 20.55
N ILE A 249 -15.64 -0.29 20.05
CA ILE A 249 -14.46 0.57 20.14
C ILE A 249 -14.90 2.03 20.35
N ALA A 250 -14.18 2.76 21.20
CA ALA A 250 -14.39 4.19 21.37
C ALA A 250 -13.64 4.95 20.28
N LEU A 251 -14.35 5.79 19.52
CA LEU A 251 -13.81 6.59 18.42
C LEU A 251 -14.07 8.07 18.65
N ALA A 252 -13.18 8.92 18.13
CA ALA A 252 -13.35 10.37 18.11
C ALA A 252 -14.14 10.80 16.87
N ALA A 253 -14.98 11.82 16.98
CA ALA A 253 -15.75 12.33 15.84
C ALA A 253 -14.85 12.78 14.67
N ASN A 254 -15.39 12.69 13.45
CA ASN A 254 -14.79 13.18 12.20
C ASN A 254 -13.37 12.66 11.94
N THR A 255 -13.09 11.45 12.43
CA THR A 255 -11.77 10.82 12.31
C THR A 255 -11.89 9.56 11.47
N ARG A 256 -10.95 9.40 10.52
CA ARG A 256 -10.78 8.18 9.73
C ARG A 256 -9.90 7.21 10.48
N TYR A 257 -10.30 5.95 10.51
CA TYR A 257 -9.58 4.86 11.13
C TYR A 257 -9.38 3.74 10.13
N ASP A 258 -8.21 3.11 10.14
CA ASP A 258 -7.95 1.95 9.30
C ASP A 258 -8.93 0.82 9.66
N ILE A 259 -9.42 0.12 8.63
CA ILE A 259 -10.33 -1.01 8.79
C ILE A 259 -9.89 -2.14 7.88
N VAL A 260 -9.84 -3.35 8.47
CA VAL A 260 -9.55 -4.59 7.75
C VAL A 260 -10.60 -5.62 8.11
N MET A 261 -11.30 -6.11 7.10
CA MET A 261 -12.21 -7.24 7.23
C MET A 261 -11.68 -8.42 6.42
N GLU A 262 -11.50 -9.55 7.09
CA GLU A 262 -11.15 -10.82 6.48
C GLU A 262 -12.34 -11.76 6.53
N TYR A 263 -12.55 -12.49 5.44
CA TYR A 263 -13.64 -13.44 5.26
C TYR A 263 -13.15 -14.70 4.58
N PHE A 264 -13.71 -15.85 4.96
CA PHE A 264 -13.58 -17.07 4.16
C PHE A 264 -14.91 -17.82 4.02
N ASN A 265 -15.00 -18.60 2.96
CA ASN A 265 -16.01 -19.64 2.76
C ASN A 265 -15.32 -20.96 2.45
N GLN A 266 -15.85 -22.06 2.98
CA GLN A 266 -15.37 -23.41 2.67
C GLN A 266 -16.35 -24.19 1.79
N THR A 267 -17.64 -24.19 2.13
CA THR A 267 -18.70 -24.86 1.34
C THR A 267 -20.07 -24.28 1.60
N GLY A 268 -20.99 -24.50 0.65
CA GLY A 268 -22.40 -24.18 0.86
C GLY A 268 -22.73 -22.71 0.62
N PRO A 269 -23.79 -22.18 1.25
CA PRO A 269 -24.16 -20.78 1.15
C PRO A 269 -23.01 -19.88 1.59
N CYS A 270 -22.83 -18.72 0.95
CA CYS A 270 -21.73 -17.84 1.28
C CYS A 270 -22.18 -16.37 1.26
N SER A 271 -21.90 -15.64 2.35
CA SER A 271 -22.32 -14.24 2.51
C SER A 271 -21.34 -13.49 3.40
N ALA A 272 -21.20 -12.18 3.18
CA ALA A 272 -20.34 -11.30 3.96
C ALA A 272 -20.93 -9.89 4.05
N GLN A 273 -21.23 -9.44 5.27
CA GLN A 273 -21.77 -8.10 5.52
C GLN A 273 -20.98 -7.39 6.63
N LEU A 274 -20.70 -6.10 6.44
CA LEU A 274 -20.11 -5.21 7.45
C LEU A 274 -21.15 -4.19 7.89
N LEU A 275 -21.43 -4.19 9.19
CA LEU A 275 -22.38 -3.30 9.84
C LEU A 275 -21.69 -2.50 10.95
N TRP A 276 -22.33 -1.42 11.34
CA TRP A 276 -21.99 -0.69 12.55
C TRP A 276 -23.25 -0.19 13.27
N THR A 277 -23.10 0.13 14.56
CA THR A 277 -24.08 0.84 15.38
C THR A 277 -23.35 2.06 15.95
N PRO A 278 -23.58 3.26 15.38
CA PRO A 278 -23.05 4.49 15.96
C PRO A 278 -23.59 4.77 17.37
N PRO A 279 -22.89 5.60 18.18
CA PRO A 279 -23.33 5.94 19.53
C PRO A 279 -24.73 6.57 19.52
N GLY A 280 -25.68 5.92 20.21
CA GLY A 280 -27.07 6.40 20.32
C GLY A 280 -27.93 6.17 19.07
N ASP A 281 -27.44 5.41 18.09
CA ASP A 281 -28.15 5.11 16.85
C ASP A 281 -28.44 3.59 16.73
N SER A 282 -28.93 3.17 15.57
CA SER A 282 -29.30 1.80 15.22
C SER A 282 -28.27 1.14 14.30
N SER A 283 -28.32 -0.20 14.24
CA SER A 283 -27.40 -0.97 13.41
C SER A 283 -27.75 -0.83 11.93
N VAL A 284 -26.77 -0.50 11.10
CA VAL A 284 -26.88 -0.39 9.64
C VAL A 284 -25.65 -0.98 8.96
N ILE A 285 -25.78 -1.37 7.68
CA ILE A 285 -24.63 -1.59 6.80
C ILE A 285 -23.79 -0.31 6.81
N VAL A 286 -22.47 -0.43 6.96
CA VAL A 286 -21.61 0.77 6.96
C VAL A 286 -21.78 1.49 5.61
N PRO A 287 -22.29 2.73 5.59
CA PRO A 287 -22.59 3.41 4.34
C PRO A 287 -21.32 3.73 3.54
N SER A 288 -21.43 3.79 2.21
CA SER A 288 -20.27 3.97 1.34
C SER A 288 -19.56 5.31 1.56
N ASP A 289 -20.29 6.38 1.88
CA ASP A 289 -19.75 7.70 2.18
C ASP A 289 -18.96 7.76 3.50
N HIS A 290 -19.05 6.71 4.32
CA HIS A 290 -18.24 6.50 5.51
C HIS A 290 -17.06 5.55 5.29
N LEU A 291 -16.91 4.95 4.12
CA LEU A 291 -15.79 4.08 3.77
C LEU A 291 -14.86 4.82 2.80
N PHE A 292 -13.56 4.62 2.93
CA PHE A 292 -12.56 5.29 2.09
C PHE A 292 -11.52 4.30 1.56
N LEU A 293 -11.30 4.38 0.25
CA LEU A 293 -10.32 3.56 -0.44
C LEU A 293 -8.89 3.94 -0.01
N PRO A 294 -7.97 2.97 0.07
CA PRO A 294 -6.62 3.17 0.60
C PRO A 294 -5.68 3.98 -0.32
N GLY A 295 -6.15 4.37 -1.51
CA GLY A 295 -5.37 5.20 -2.44
C GLY A 295 -4.29 4.42 -3.21
N PRO A 296 -3.24 5.12 -3.68
CA PRO A 296 -2.33 4.60 -4.70
C PRO A 296 -0.99 4.07 -4.20
N GLY A 297 -0.74 4.05 -2.88
CA GLY A 297 0.48 3.49 -2.27
C GLY A 297 1.77 4.25 -2.57
N ALA A 298 2.65 4.39 -1.60
CA ALA A 298 3.85 5.22 -1.72
C ALA A 298 5.12 4.53 -1.25
N LEU A 299 6.25 4.94 -1.83
CA LEU A 299 7.58 4.58 -1.38
C LEU A 299 8.28 5.83 -0.84
N VAL A 300 8.87 5.73 0.35
CA VAL A 300 9.70 6.77 0.94
C VAL A 300 11.08 6.23 1.23
N LYS A 301 12.11 6.83 0.63
CA LYS A 301 13.52 6.61 0.98
C LYS A 301 13.94 7.71 1.98
N ALA A 302 14.22 7.33 3.22
CA ALA A 302 14.46 8.28 4.32
C ALA A 302 15.89 8.22 4.90
N GLY A 303 16.45 7.01 5.01
CA GLY A 303 17.72 6.84 5.71
C GLY A 303 18.92 7.39 4.93
N ALA A 304 20.05 7.62 5.61
CA ALA A 304 21.25 8.22 5.01
C ALA A 304 21.97 7.36 3.96
N GLY A 305 21.69 6.05 3.91
CA GLY A 305 22.32 5.10 2.98
C GLY A 305 21.78 5.17 1.56
N THR A 306 22.17 4.20 0.73
CA THR A 306 21.68 4.05 -0.65
C THR A 306 20.67 2.92 -0.75
N LEU A 307 19.53 3.17 -1.39
CA LEU A 307 18.65 2.11 -1.90
C LEU A 307 18.83 2.02 -3.41
N THR A 308 19.24 0.86 -3.92
CA THR A 308 19.31 0.61 -5.36
C THR A 308 18.11 -0.26 -5.78
N LEU A 309 17.30 0.23 -6.71
CA LEU A 309 16.19 -0.49 -7.34
C LEU A 309 16.60 -0.93 -8.74
N THR A 310 16.63 -2.23 -9.00
CA THR A 310 17.14 -2.76 -10.28
C THR A 310 16.06 -3.18 -11.28
N ASN A 311 14.78 -3.12 -10.89
CA ASN A 311 13.65 -3.52 -11.71
C ASN A 311 12.58 -2.42 -11.77
N ALA A 312 11.74 -2.51 -12.79
CA ALA A 312 10.53 -1.70 -12.92
C ALA A 312 9.56 -1.96 -11.75
N ASN A 313 8.92 -0.89 -11.28
CA ASN A 313 7.89 -0.96 -10.24
C ASN A 313 6.52 -0.54 -10.80
N THR A 314 5.45 -0.98 -10.16
CA THR A 314 4.08 -0.82 -10.70
C THR A 314 3.10 -0.16 -9.72
N TYR A 315 3.57 0.28 -8.54
CA TYR A 315 2.77 1.18 -7.70
C TYR A 315 2.58 2.52 -8.39
N SER A 316 1.48 3.21 -8.10
CA SER A 316 1.10 4.44 -8.81
C SER A 316 1.11 5.70 -7.95
N GLY A 317 1.33 5.60 -6.63
CA GLY A 317 1.54 6.77 -5.80
C GLY A 317 3.01 7.21 -5.81
N SER A 318 3.30 8.24 -5.04
CA SER A 318 4.56 8.96 -5.13
C SER A 318 5.76 8.16 -4.59
N THR A 319 6.91 8.41 -5.20
CA THR A 319 8.22 8.05 -4.68
C THR A 319 8.86 9.28 -4.06
N THR A 320 9.16 9.24 -2.76
CA THR A 320 9.78 10.36 -2.05
C THR A 320 11.18 9.98 -1.60
N VAL A 321 12.18 10.76 -1.99
CA VAL A 321 13.56 10.68 -1.47
C VAL A 321 13.73 11.80 -0.46
N SER A 322 13.55 11.47 0.81
CA SER A 322 13.66 12.39 1.95
C SER A 322 15.06 12.41 2.59
N GLY A 323 15.91 11.42 2.29
CA GLY A 323 17.29 11.38 2.75
C GLY A 323 18.13 10.32 2.03
N GLY A 324 19.46 10.49 2.11
CA GLY A 324 20.43 9.62 1.45
C GLY A 324 20.24 9.58 -0.07
N THR A 325 20.49 8.41 -0.67
CA THR A 325 20.38 8.20 -2.11
C THR A 325 19.34 7.13 -2.46
N LEU A 326 18.45 7.44 -3.41
CA LEU A 326 17.71 6.43 -4.17
C LEU A 326 18.37 6.30 -5.55
N GLU A 327 18.83 5.10 -5.89
CA GLU A 327 19.40 4.79 -7.19
C GLU A 327 18.43 3.88 -7.96
N VAL A 328 18.11 4.25 -9.19
CA VAL A 328 17.17 3.54 -10.06
C VAL A 328 17.91 3.07 -11.30
N GLN A 329 17.98 1.75 -11.48
CA GLN A 329 18.75 1.09 -12.54
C GLN A 329 17.87 0.48 -13.65
N SER A 330 16.59 0.88 -13.73
CA SER A 330 15.62 0.30 -14.65
C SER A 330 14.55 1.30 -15.07
N ASP A 331 14.09 1.17 -16.32
CA ASP A 331 12.90 1.91 -16.80
C ASP A 331 11.68 1.53 -15.93
N GLY A 332 10.88 2.52 -15.55
CA GLY A 332 9.72 2.36 -14.66
C GLY A 332 10.08 2.11 -13.20
N GLY A 333 11.35 2.23 -12.81
CA GLY A 333 11.79 1.95 -11.44
C GLY A 333 11.21 2.89 -10.38
N LEU A 334 10.67 4.06 -10.75
CA LEU A 334 9.99 4.98 -9.83
C LEU A 334 8.47 4.79 -9.74
N GLY A 335 7.93 3.79 -10.45
CA GLY A 335 6.48 3.56 -10.52
C GLY A 335 5.75 4.61 -11.36
N GLY A 336 4.43 4.69 -11.16
CA GLY A 336 3.53 5.53 -11.94
C GLY A 336 3.32 6.95 -11.41
N GLY A 337 3.69 7.21 -10.15
CA GLY A 337 3.45 8.48 -9.47
C GLY A 337 4.60 9.48 -9.55
N ASN A 338 4.38 10.67 -8.97
CA ASN A 338 5.40 11.72 -8.91
C ASN A 338 6.63 11.28 -8.13
N ALA A 339 7.80 11.78 -8.54
CA ALA A 339 9.04 11.64 -7.79
C ALA A 339 9.32 12.95 -7.04
N ALA A 340 9.50 12.88 -5.72
CA ALA A 340 9.86 14.02 -4.88
C ALA A 340 11.25 13.84 -4.28
N VAL A 341 12.09 14.87 -4.33
CA VAL A 341 13.43 14.86 -3.75
C VAL A 341 13.57 16.03 -2.77
N ALA A 342 13.85 15.70 -1.51
CA ALA A 342 14.01 16.65 -0.43
C ALA A 342 15.40 17.30 -0.43
N ASP A 343 15.53 18.35 0.37
CA ASP A 343 16.79 19.05 0.56
C ASP A 343 17.89 18.10 1.07
N GLY A 344 19.05 18.11 0.40
CA GLY A 344 20.18 17.24 0.76
C GLY A 344 20.02 15.76 0.39
N ALA A 345 18.90 15.36 -0.22
CA ALA A 345 18.69 14.02 -0.73
C ALA A 345 19.13 13.90 -2.20
N THR A 346 19.44 12.67 -2.63
CA THR A 346 19.89 12.37 -3.99
C THR A 346 19.01 11.32 -4.67
N LEU A 347 18.53 11.63 -5.87
CA LEU A 347 17.97 10.66 -6.79
C LEU A 347 18.97 10.39 -7.92
N THR A 348 19.39 9.14 -8.11
CA THR A 348 20.24 8.72 -9.23
C THR A 348 19.41 7.90 -10.21
N LEU A 349 19.41 8.30 -11.47
CA LEU A 349 18.80 7.57 -12.59
C LEU A 349 19.92 7.02 -13.46
N ASP A 350 20.00 5.70 -13.61
CA ASP A 350 21.13 5.01 -14.22
C ASP A 350 20.64 3.80 -15.05
N SER A 351 21.39 3.39 -16.07
CA SER A 351 21.31 2.05 -16.67
C SER A 351 19.93 1.60 -17.22
N GLY A 352 18.99 2.52 -17.42
CA GLY A 352 17.70 2.28 -18.07
C GLY A 352 17.88 2.01 -19.56
N ALA A 353 17.10 1.08 -20.10
CA ALA A 353 17.25 0.67 -21.50
C ALA A 353 16.76 1.76 -22.47
N THR A 354 15.76 2.54 -22.06
CA THR A 354 15.10 3.57 -22.89
C THR A 354 15.07 4.94 -22.24
N ASN A 355 15.66 5.10 -21.06
CA ASN A 355 15.60 6.30 -20.22
C ASN A 355 14.16 6.67 -19.83
N GLY A 356 13.35 5.67 -19.49
CA GLY A 356 11.96 5.84 -19.04
C GLY A 356 11.82 5.51 -17.57
N TYR A 357 12.63 6.12 -16.68
CA TYR A 357 12.67 5.80 -15.25
C TYR A 357 11.39 6.22 -14.51
N MET A 358 10.84 7.36 -14.91
CA MET A 358 9.57 7.95 -14.46
C MET A 358 8.46 7.73 -15.48
N SER A 359 7.21 7.68 -15.01
CA SER A 359 6.03 7.78 -15.87
C SER A 359 6.01 9.12 -16.61
N THR A 360 5.60 9.12 -17.88
CA THR A 360 5.45 10.36 -18.67
C THR A 360 4.33 11.27 -18.17
N ALA A 361 3.46 10.78 -17.28
CA ALA A 361 2.46 11.56 -16.58
C ALA A 361 2.93 12.07 -15.21
N ALA A 362 4.12 11.68 -14.76
CA ALA A 362 4.65 12.03 -13.44
C ALA A 362 5.47 13.33 -13.48
N ASP A 363 5.37 14.07 -12.38
CA ASP A 363 6.17 15.25 -12.12
C ASP A 363 7.41 14.91 -11.29
N LEU A 364 8.50 15.65 -11.53
CA LEU A 364 9.67 15.70 -10.66
C LEU A 364 9.61 16.91 -9.74
N LEU A 365 9.51 16.67 -8.44
CA LEU A 365 9.31 17.68 -7.40
C LEU A 365 10.58 17.81 -6.55
N LEU A 366 11.41 18.79 -6.84
CA LEU A 366 12.58 19.11 -6.04
C LEU A 366 12.19 20.14 -4.97
N SER A 367 12.71 19.99 -3.77
CA SER A 367 12.44 20.90 -2.65
C SER A 367 13.70 21.24 -1.88
N GLY A 368 13.72 22.43 -1.27
CA GLY A 368 14.89 22.94 -0.57
C GLY A 368 15.92 23.59 -1.48
N THR A 369 17.14 23.71 -0.98
CA THR A 369 18.23 24.48 -1.60
C THR A 369 19.23 23.61 -2.35
N SER A 370 19.39 22.36 -1.94
CA SER A 370 20.37 21.40 -2.45
C SER A 370 19.82 19.98 -2.64
N PRO A 371 18.61 19.76 -3.22
CA PRO A 371 18.26 18.44 -3.75
C PRO A 371 19.15 18.14 -4.97
N LEU A 372 19.57 16.88 -5.14
CA LEU A 372 20.40 16.44 -6.26
C LEU A 372 19.70 15.36 -7.08
N VAL A 373 19.70 15.52 -8.41
CA VAL A 373 19.28 14.50 -9.37
C VAL A 373 20.45 14.18 -10.29
N ASN A 374 21.01 12.98 -10.13
CA ASN A 374 22.09 12.48 -10.95
C ASN A 374 21.54 11.74 -12.17
N LEU A 375 21.63 12.37 -13.34
CA LEU A 375 21.18 11.83 -14.64
C LEU A 375 22.31 10.98 -15.25
N ASN A 376 22.59 9.83 -14.64
CA ASN A 376 23.68 8.93 -15.03
C ASN A 376 23.30 8.03 -16.21
N PHE A 377 22.81 8.65 -17.28
CA PHE A 377 22.45 7.98 -18.53
C PHE A 377 22.77 8.88 -19.72
N THR A 378 22.81 8.32 -20.93
CA THR A 378 22.98 9.13 -22.15
C THR A 378 21.65 9.27 -22.86
N GLY A 379 21.39 10.45 -23.44
CA GLY A 379 20.14 10.74 -24.13
C GLY A 379 19.15 11.50 -23.26
N THR A 380 17.85 11.24 -23.47
CA THR A 380 16.77 12.04 -22.90
C THR A 380 15.69 11.18 -22.27
N GLU A 381 15.21 11.59 -21.09
CA GLU A 381 14.00 11.08 -20.45
C GLU A 381 12.86 12.10 -20.59
N ASN A 382 11.62 11.65 -20.78
CA ASN A 382 10.45 12.53 -20.84
C ASN A 382 9.68 12.52 -19.51
N ILE A 383 9.41 13.69 -18.95
CA ILE A 383 8.59 13.86 -17.76
C ILE A 383 7.45 14.86 -18.00
N HIS A 384 6.43 14.83 -17.17
CA HIS A 384 5.30 15.75 -17.28
C HIS A 384 5.72 17.16 -16.85
N GLY A 385 5.94 17.38 -15.56
CA GLY A 385 6.34 18.66 -14.99
C GLY A 385 7.61 18.59 -14.14
N LEU A 386 8.24 19.74 -13.93
CA LEU A 386 9.37 19.91 -13.03
C LEU A 386 9.09 21.07 -12.08
N SER A 387 9.36 20.88 -10.79
CA SER A 387 9.25 21.93 -9.77
C SER A 387 10.52 21.99 -8.93
N TYR A 388 10.88 23.21 -8.49
CA TYR A 388 12.00 23.45 -7.55
C TYR A 388 11.54 23.85 -6.14
N ASN A 389 10.24 23.86 -5.87
CA ASN A 389 9.66 24.18 -4.57
C ASN A 389 8.54 23.19 -4.19
N GLY A 390 8.79 21.90 -4.43
CA GLY A 390 7.91 20.81 -3.97
C GLY A 390 6.50 20.81 -4.57
N GLY A 391 6.30 21.41 -5.74
CA GLY A 391 5.02 21.43 -6.47
C GLY A 391 4.29 22.77 -6.37
N THR A 392 4.83 23.77 -5.69
CA THR A 392 4.17 25.09 -5.56
C THR A 392 4.18 25.85 -6.89
N THR A 393 5.28 25.77 -7.66
CA THR A 393 5.41 26.36 -9.00
C THR A 393 6.19 25.44 -9.92
N TYR A 394 5.78 25.40 -11.18
CA TYR A 394 6.39 24.55 -12.19
C TYR A 394 7.30 25.32 -13.14
N GLN A 395 8.37 24.68 -13.58
CA GLN A 395 9.30 25.17 -14.58
C GLN A 395 8.67 25.10 -15.98
N ALA A 396 9.18 25.90 -16.92
CA ALA A 396 8.72 25.90 -18.29
C ALA A 396 9.00 24.56 -19.00
N ALA A 397 8.21 24.21 -20.00
CA ALA A 397 8.53 23.08 -20.87
C ALA A 397 9.86 23.31 -21.60
N GLY A 398 10.65 22.25 -21.77
CA GLY A 398 11.99 22.34 -22.37
C GLY A 398 12.95 21.27 -21.85
N THR A 399 14.21 21.34 -22.30
CA THR A 399 15.25 20.40 -21.85
C THR A 399 16.00 20.95 -20.63
N TYR A 400 16.18 20.09 -19.62
CA TYR A 400 16.85 20.38 -18.36
C TYR A 400 18.01 19.42 -18.14
N GLY A 401 19.13 19.91 -17.62
CA GLY A 401 20.31 19.10 -17.36
C GLY A 401 21.35 19.80 -16.51
N ALA A 402 22.47 19.12 -16.29
CA ALA A 402 23.58 19.63 -15.48
C ALA A 402 24.20 20.90 -16.08
N THR A 403 24.84 21.72 -15.25
CA THR A 403 25.69 22.83 -15.72
C THR A 403 26.79 22.32 -16.65
N GLY A 404 26.90 22.90 -17.84
CA GLY A 404 27.82 22.46 -18.90
C GLY A 404 27.25 21.38 -19.82
N SER A 405 26.00 20.94 -19.60
CA SER A 405 25.29 20.03 -20.53
C SER A 405 24.80 20.77 -21.78
N GLY A 406 24.25 19.99 -22.74
CA GLY A 406 23.59 20.54 -23.94
C GLY A 406 22.14 20.98 -23.72
N ALA A 407 21.63 20.96 -22.49
CA ALA A 407 20.25 21.34 -22.18
C ALA A 407 20.01 22.86 -22.32
N THR A 408 18.78 23.23 -22.68
CA THR A 408 18.36 24.65 -22.75
C THR A 408 18.36 25.28 -21.36
N HIS A 409 17.92 24.54 -20.35
CA HIS A 409 17.92 24.95 -18.96
C HIS A 409 18.95 24.14 -18.19
N GLN A 410 19.98 24.82 -17.69
CA GLN A 410 21.07 24.18 -16.95
C GLN A 410 21.00 24.60 -15.49
N ASP A 411 21.12 23.63 -14.59
CA ASP A 411 20.98 23.90 -13.16
C ASP A 411 21.86 22.94 -12.34
N SER A 412 22.40 23.43 -11.22
CA SER A 412 23.28 22.66 -10.33
C SER A 412 22.57 21.56 -9.55
N ARG A 413 21.22 21.55 -9.51
CA ARG A 413 20.44 20.42 -8.98
C ARG A 413 20.57 19.17 -9.84
N PHE A 414 21.10 19.29 -11.05
CA PHE A 414 21.36 18.16 -11.95
C PHE A 414 22.85 17.88 -12.08
N SER A 415 23.20 16.59 -12.14
CA SER A 415 24.53 16.10 -12.51
C SER A 415 24.43 15.00 -13.58
N GLY A 416 25.57 14.53 -14.08
CA GLY A 416 25.61 13.48 -15.10
C GLY A 416 25.51 14.01 -16.52
N THR A 417 25.29 13.11 -17.47
CA THR A 417 25.29 13.40 -18.92
C THR A 417 23.90 13.37 -19.55
N GLY A 418 22.90 12.86 -18.81
CA GLY A 418 21.52 12.76 -19.28
C GLY A 418 20.80 14.11 -19.30
N ILE A 419 19.68 14.14 -20.01
CA ILE A 419 18.81 15.31 -20.14
C ILE A 419 17.38 14.92 -19.80
N LEU A 420 16.67 15.76 -19.06
CA LEU A 420 15.22 15.65 -18.88
C LEU A 420 14.51 16.53 -19.92
N ASN A 421 13.48 16.02 -20.56
CA ASN A 421 12.57 16.78 -21.40
C ASN A 421 11.24 16.97 -20.66
N VAL A 422 11.00 18.19 -20.17
CA VAL A 422 9.77 18.58 -19.48
C VAL A 422 8.73 18.94 -20.52
N THR A 423 7.62 18.19 -20.54
CA THR A 423 6.62 18.28 -21.61
C THR A 423 5.49 19.27 -21.31
N ALA A 424 5.16 19.49 -20.04
CA ALA A 424 4.15 20.45 -19.60
C ALA A 424 4.80 21.69 -18.96
N GLY A 425 4.33 22.87 -19.34
CA GLY A 425 4.70 24.13 -18.68
C GLY A 425 3.80 24.43 -17.47
N PRO A 426 4.08 25.50 -16.71
CA PRO A 426 3.25 25.89 -15.59
C PRO A 426 1.81 26.14 -16.03
N SER A 427 0.88 25.47 -15.36
CA SER A 427 -0.54 25.74 -15.45
C SER A 427 -1.03 26.18 -14.08
N SER A 428 -2.01 27.08 -14.05
CA SER A 428 -2.68 27.48 -12.83
C SER A 428 -4.12 27.01 -12.86
N VAL A 429 -4.56 26.44 -11.75
CA VAL A 429 -5.97 26.14 -11.48
C VAL A 429 -6.43 27.09 -10.39
N ALA A 430 -7.26 28.06 -10.75
CA ALA A 430 -7.92 28.91 -9.76
C ALA A 430 -9.20 28.20 -9.30
N LEU A 431 -9.29 27.92 -7.99
CA LEU A 431 -10.52 27.44 -7.36
C LEU A 431 -11.23 28.62 -6.70
N VAL A 432 -12.42 28.94 -7.17
CA VAL A 432 -13.30 29.96 -6.57
C VAL A 432 -14.50 29.24 -5.96
N SER A 433 -14.75 29.46 -4.67
CA SER A 433 -15.98 28.97 -4.03
C SER A 433 -17.15 29.91 -4.31
N SER A 434 -18.36 29.36 -4.47
CA SER A 434 -19.59 30.15 -4.60
C SER A 434 -20.04 30.84 -3.30
N GLY A 435 -19.32 30.65 -2.18
CA GLY A 435 -19.62 31.25 -0.88
C GLY A 435 -18.81 30.66 0.28
N THR A 436 -19.02 31.18 1.49
CA THR A 436 -18.50 30.65 2.77
C THR A 436 -19.64 29.94 3.51
N PRO A 437 -19.61 28.61 3.67
CA PRO A 437 -20.70 27.90 4.34
C PRO A 437 -20.70 28.20 5.85
N ALA A 438 -21.87 28.56 6.39
CA ALA A 438 -22.08 28.82 7.81
C ALA A 438 -22.86 27.69 8.52
N VAL A 439 -23.38 26.72 7.78
CA VAL A 439 -24.24 25.63 8.29
C VAL A 439 -23.85 24.30 7.62
N TYR A 440 -23.74 23.24 8.42
CA TYR A 440 -23.50 21.87 7.97
C TYR A 440 -24.57 21.41 6.96
N GLY A 441 -24.14 20.80 5.85
CA GLY A 441 -25.03 20.35 4.77
C GLY A 441 -25.28 21.39 3.65
N THR A 442 -24.71 22.60 3.74
CA THR A 442 -24.82 23.59 2.65
C THR A 442 -23.94 23.19 1.46
N THR A 443 -24.52 23.04 0.28
CA THR A 443 -23.78 22.79 -0.96
C THR A 443 -22.87 23.98 -1.29
N VAL A 444 -21.56 23.74 -1.37
CA VAL A 444 -20.58 24.69 -1.91
C VAL A 444 -20.21 24.23 -3.32
N THR A 445 -20.31 25.12 -4.30
CA THR A 445 -19.83 24.86 -5.65
C THR A 445 -18.43 25.43 -5.78
N PHE A 446 -17.48 24.60 -6.18
CA PHE A 446 -16.15 25.05 -6.58
C PHE A 446 -16.12 25.17 -8.10
N THR A 447 -15.76 26.34 -8.61
CA THR A 447 -15.46 26.52 -10.03
C THR A 447 -13.95 26.54 -10.21
N ALA A 448 -13.44 25.59 -10.99
CA ALA A 448 -12.05 25.55 -11.42
C ALA A 448 -11.92 26.24 -12.78
N THR A 449 -11.06 27.25 -12.89
CA THR A 449 -10.59 27.76 -14.18
C THR A 449 -9.15 27.31 -14.40
N VAL A 450 -8.91 26.60 -15.49
CA VAL A 450 -7.56 26.12 -15.88
C VAL A 450 -7.00 27.07 -16.93
N THR A 451 -5.83 27.66 -16.67
CA THR A 451 -5.08 28.45 -17.65
C THR A 451 -3.68 27.85 -17.84
N GLY A 452 -3.27 27.66 -19.11
CA GLY A 452 -1.97 27.09 -19.47
C GLY A 452 -1.62 27.34 -20.94
N ALA A 453 -0.34 27.17 -21.30
CA ALA A 453 0.12 27.29 -22.68
C ALA A 453 -0.46 26.16 -23.53
N ALA A 454 -1.14 26.48 -24.63
CA ALA A 454 -1.61 25.49 -25.59
C ALA A 454 -0.41 24.70 -26.16
N PRO A 455 -0.54 23.38 -26.42
CA PRO A 455 0.50 22.66 -27.12
C PRO A 455 0.74 23.32 -28.49
N THR A 456 2.00 23.61 -28.81
CA THR A 456 2.38 24.01 -30.16
C THR A 456 1.95 22.91 -31.14
N PRO A 457 1.07 23.17 -32.12
CA PRO A 457 0.71 22.19 -33.11
C PRO A 457 1.96 21.80 -33.89
N ARG A 458 2.38 20.53 -33.86
CA ARG A 458 3.34 20.03 -34.85
C ARG A 458 2.61 19.96 -36.18
N ALA A 459 3.05 20.76 -37.14
CA ALA A 459 2.70 20.51 -38.54
C ALA A 459 3.27 19.15 -38.93
N HIS A 460 2.40 18.25 -39.39
CA HIS A 460 2.77 16.96 -39.95
C HIS A 460 3.46 17.11 -41.30
#